data_AF-A0A4P8ZYP9-F1
#
_entry.id   AF-A0A4P8ZYP9-F1
#
_cell.length_a   1.000
_cell.length_b   1.000
_cell.length_c   1.000
_cell.angle_alpha   90.00
_cell.angle_beta   90.00
_cell.angle_gamma   90.00
#
_symmetry.space_group_name_H-M   'P 1'
#
loop_
_entity.id
_entity.type
_entity.pdbx_description
1 polymer ?
#
loop_
_entity_poly.entity_id
_entity_poly.type
_entity_poly.pdbx_seq_one_letter_code
_entity_poly.pdbx_strand_id
1 'polypeptide(L)'
;MAQQKANKGFTIIEVVLVLAIAGLIFLMVFLAWPALQRSQRDTQRRSDVTRFVSQVNSYATNNKGSIPKTDTGSINSFLDSYMKRGNGEFKDPQTGNNYSVVTGVAQQGSATTEKMVYATSAQCDGENIVAKSGSPRSFAVKVQLEGSGAFCKDNQN
;
A
#
# COMPACT_ATOMS: atom_id res chain seq x y z
N MET A 1 29.79 67.83 -3.28
CA MET A 1 28.60 67.63 -2.43
C MET A 1 28.39 66.14 -2.27
N ALA A 2 28.68 65.57 -1.10
CA ALA A 2 28.53 64.14 -0.87
C ALA A 2 27.05 63.83 -0.56
N GLN A 3 26.40 63.02 -1.40
CA GLN A 3 25.05 62.51 -1.12
C GLN A 3 25.14 61.52 0.05
N GLN A 4 24.60 61.90 1.21
CA GLN A 4 24.34 60.95 2.29
C GLN A 4 23.24 59.98 1.84
N LYS A 5 23.60 58.72 1.62
CA LYS A 5 22.63 57.63 1.44
C LYS A 5 21.88 57.45 2.76
N ALA A 6 20.58 57.71 2.74
CA ALA A 6 19.70 57.36 3.85
C ALA A 6 19.65 55.82 3.95
N ASN A 7 20.24 55.27 5.01
CA ASN A 7 20.14 53.86 5.31
C ASN A 7 18.69 53.57 5.71
N LYS A 8 17.90 53.02 4.78
CA LYS A 8 16.55 52.52 5.08
C LYS A 8 16.71 51.27 5.94
N GLY A 9 16.56 51.44 7.26
CA GLY A 9 16.44 50.31 8.19
C GLY A 9 15.15 49.54 7.93
N PHE A 10 15.21 48.22 8.00
CA PHE A 10 14.04 47.35 7.88
C PHE A 10 13.19 47.47 9.14
N THR A 11 11.88 47.66 8.99
CA THR A 11 10.98 47.96 10.11
C THR A 11 10.69 46.69 10.91
N ILE A 12 10.61 46.77 12.26
CA ILE A 12 10.24 45.61 13.10
C ILE A 12 8.88 45.02 12.68
N ILE A 13 7.91 45.89 12.34
CA ILE A 13 6.59 45.46 11.88
C ILE A 13 6.65 44.63 10.58
N GLU A 14 7.61 44.94 9.72
CA GLU A 14 7.81 44.26 8.44
C GLU A 14 8.37 42.86 8.66
N VAL A 15 9.29 42.69 9.63
CA VAL A 15 9.79 41.38 10.04
C VAL A 15 8.68 40.55 10.67
N VAL A 16 7.88 41.15 11.57
CA VAL A 16 6.81 40.43 12.29
C VAL A 16 5.72 39.94 11.33
N LEU A 17 5.33 40.74 10.33
CA LEU A 17 4.38 40.33 9.31
C LEU A 17 4.87 39.12 8.50
N VAL A 18 6.15 39.12 8.11
CA VAL A 18 6.75 37.99 7.37
C VAL A 18 6.78 36.74 8.23
N LEU A 19 7.18 36.85 9.51
CA LEU A 19 7.21 35.71 10.43
C LEU A 19 5.81 35.14 10.70
N ALA A 20 4.78 35.99 10.80
CA ALA A 20 3.41 35.55 11.00
C ALA A 20 2.89 34.72 9.81
N ILE A 21 3.10 35.19 8.57
CA ILE A 21 2.69 34.46 7.36
C ILE A 21 3.52 33.18 7.19
N ALA A 22 4.84 33.25 7.41
CA ALA A 22 5.71 32.09 7.35
C ALA A 22 5.29 31.00 8.36
N GLY A 23 4.98 31.38 9.60
CA GLY A 23 4.49 30.46 10.63
C GLY A 23 3.19 29.76 10.23
N LEU A 24 2.26 30.49 9.60
CA LEU A 24 0.98 29.93 9.15
C LEU A 24 1.18 28.93 7.99
N ILE A 25 2.06 29.25 7.03
CA ILE A 25 2.39 28.35 5.92
C ILE A 25 3.09 27.08 6.44
N PHE A 26 4.08 27.23 7.33
CA PHE A 26 4.79 26.09 7.91
C PHE A 26 3.82 25.14 8.62
N LEU A 27 2.86 25.65 9.38
CA LEU A 27 1.84 24.82 10.04
C LEU A 27 1.07 23.97 9.04
N MET A 28 0.60 24.56 7.93
CA MET A 28 -0.15 23.79 6.91
C MET A 28 0.72 22.74 6.22
N VAL A 29 1.96 23.07 5.87
CA VAL A 29 2.88 22.14 5.20
C VAL A 29 3.18 20.92 6.07
N PHE A 30 3.46 21.13 7.36
CA PHE A 30 3.78 20.04 8.27
C PHE A 30 2.59 19.12 8.57
N LEU A 31 1.36 19.62 8.51
CA LEU A 31 0.16 18.79 8.68
C LEU A 31 -0.23 18.05 7.40
N ALA A 32 -0.18 18.72 6.24
CA ALA A 32 -0.67 18.16 4.98
C ALA A 32 0.31 17.17 4.33
N TRP A 33 1.62 17.42 4.41
CA TRP A 33 2.62 16.59 3.73
C TRP A 33 2.68 15.14 4.23
N PRO A 34 2.71 14.85 5.54
CA PRO A 34 2.72 13.48 6.04
C PRO A 34 1.40 12.74 5.75
N ALA A 35 0.28 13.46 5.69
CA ALA A 35 -1.03 12.87 5.34
C ALA A 35 -1.08 12.45 3.87
N LEU A 36 -0.56 13.28 2.96
CA LEU A 36 -0.51 12.97 1.53
C LEU A 36 0.36 11.73 1.25
N GLN A 37 1.51 11.61 1.92
CA GLN A 37 2.39 10.45 1.77
C GLN A 37 1.69 9.14 2.16
N ARG A 38 0.91 9.13 3.24
CA ARG A 38 0.12 7.96 3.66
C ARG A 38 -0.89 7.55 2.59
N SER A 39 -1.63 8.52 2.04
CA SER A 39 -2.62 8.26 0.98
C SER A 39 -2.00 7.68 -0.29
N GLN A 40 -0.80 8.14 -0.67
CA GLN A 40 -0.08 7.59 -1.83
C GLN A 40 0.35 6.15 -1.58
N ARG A 41 0.90 5.85 -0.39
CA ARG A 41 1.30 4.49 -0.02
C ARG A 41 0.11 3.53 0.02
N ASP A 42 -1.04 3.95 0.54
CA ASP A 42 -2.25 3.12 0.53
C ASP A 42 -2.78 2.87 -0.88
N THR A 43 -2.68 3.87 -1.77
CA THR A 43 -3.00 3.70 -3.19
C THR A 43 -2.07 2.67 -3.85
N GLN A 44 -0.77 2.74 -3.53
CA GLN A 44 0.21 1.77 -4.02
C GLN A 44 -0.09 0.36 -3.48
N ARG A 45 -0.38 0.20 -2.19
CA ARG A 45 -0.78 -1.11 -1.60
C ARG A 45 -2.01 -1.72 -2.29
N ARG A 46 -3.03 -0.90 -2.59
CA ARG A 46 -4.22 -1.35 -3.33
C ARG A 46 -3.85 -1.80 -4.75
N SER A 47 -2.95 -1.07 -5.42
CA SER A 47 -2.41 -1.44 -6.73
C SER A 47 -1.64 -2.76 -6.65
N ASP A 48 -0.81 -2.98 -5.62
CA ASP A 48 -0.04 -4.20 -5.44
C ASP A 48 -0.92 -5.42 -5.20
N VAL A 49 -2.00 -5.28 -4.40
CA VAL A 49 -3.01 -6.34 -4.25
C VAL A 49 -3.74 -6.62 -5.56
N THR A 50 -4.11 -5.57 -6.31
CA THR A 50 -4.76 -5.74 -7.62
C THR A 50 -3.84 -6.45 -8.61
N ARG A 51 -2.55 -6.10 -8.60
CA ARG A 51 -1.52 -6.79 -9.36
C ARG A 51 -1.38 -8.24 -8.92
N PHE A 52 -1.39 -8.52 -7.61
CA PHE A 52 -1.35 -9.90 -7.10
C PHE A 52 -2.49 -10.73 -7.69
N VAL A 53 -3.73 -10.24 -7.63
CA VAL A 53 -4.90 -10.92 -8.20
C VAL A 53 -4.74 -11.14 -9.71
N SER A 54 -4.29 -10.12 -10.44
CA SER A 54 -3.99 -10.25 -11.87
C SER A 54 -2.93 -11.32 -12.15
N GLN A 55 -1.88 -11.40 -11.35
CA GLN A 55 -0.83 -12.40 -11.53
C GLN A 55 -1.30 -13.81 -11.18
N VAL A 56 -2.19 -13.97 -10.19
CA VAL A 56 -2.83 -15.26 -9.93
C VAL A 56 -3.69 -15.70 -11.12
N ASN A 57 -4.40 -14.77 -11.78
CA ASN A 57 -5.16 -15.08 -12.99
C ASN A 57 -4.24 -15.47 -14.16
N SER A 58 -3.10 -14.80 -14.33
CA SER A 58 -2.06 -15.19 -15.29
C SER A 58 -1.51 -16.58 -14.98
N TYR A 59 -1.23 -16.87 -13.71
CA TYR A 59 -0.83 -18.21 -13.27
C TYR A 59 -1.89 -19.25 -13.63
N ALA A 60 -3.17 -18.96 -13.36
CA ALA A 60 -4.26 -19.87 -13.68
C ALA A 60 -4.36 -20.14 -15.18
N THR A 61 -4.20 -19.11 -16.01
CA THR A 61 -4.17 -19.26 -17.48
C THR A 61 -3.04 -20.20 -17.93
N ASN A 62 -1.86 -20.07 -17.33
CA ASN A 62 -0.70 -20.90 -17.65
C ASN A 62 -0.75 -22.32 -17.04
N ASN A 63 -1.58 -22.54 -16.02
CA ASN A 63 -1.65 -23.79 -15.26
C ASN A 63 -3.04 -24.46 -15.34
N LYS A 64 -3.68 -24.40 -16.52
CA LYS A 64 -4.95 -25.10 -16.81
C LYS A 64 -6.09 -24.74 -15.84
N GLY A 65 -6.15 -23.48 -15.42
CA GLY A 65 -7.13 -22.96 -14.47
C GLY A 65 -6.86 -23.33 -13.01
N SER A 66 -5.67 -23.86 -12.69
CA SER A 66 -5.24 -24.05 -11.29
C SER A 66 -4.65 -22.75 -10.75
N ILE A 67 -5.09 -22.33 -9.57
CA ILE A 67 -4.50 -21.21 -8.83
C ILE A 67 -3.34 -21.69 -7.95
N PRO A 68 -2.42 -20.80 -7.51
CA PRO A 68 -1.38 -21.15 -6.55
C PRO A 68 -2.01 -21.70 -5.27
N LYS A 69 -1.54 -22.87 -4.84
CA LYS A 69 -1.99 -23.48 -3.59
C LYS A 69 -1.44 -22.72 -2.40
N THR A 70 -2.07 -22.91 -1.24
CA THR A 70 -1.69 -22.26 0.02
C THR A 70 -0.49 -22.92 0.71
N ASP A 71 0.06 -24.01 0.17
CA ASP A 71 1.27 -24.62 0.70
C ASP A 71 2.51 -23.75 0.42
N THR A 72 3.51 -23.86 1.28
CA THR A 72 4.72 -23.01 1.26
C THR A 72 5.49 -23.10 -0.05
N GLY A 73 5.52 -24.26 -0.72
CA GLY A 73 6.24 -24.43 -1.97
C GLY A 73 5.56 -23.70 -3.13
N SER A 74 4.25 -23.97 -3.30
CA SER A 74 3.45 -23.38 -4.37
C SER A 74 3.37 -21.86 -4.28
N ILE A 75 3.16 -21.32 -3.07
CA ILE A 75 3.05 -19.87 -2.90
C ILE A 75 4.39 -19.17 -3.16
N ASN A 76 5.51 -19.71 -2.68
CA ASN A 76 6.83 -19.11 -2.94
C ASN A 76 7.19 -19.16 -4.42
N SER A 77 6.94 -20.28 -5.10
CA SER A 77 7.16 -20.39 -6.55
C SER A 77 6.36 -19.35 -7.34
N PHE A 78 5.11 -19.11 -6.95
CA PHE A 78 4.29 -18.03 -7.52
C PHE A 78 4.89 -16.65 -7.26
N LEU A 79 5.27 -16.35 -6.02
CA LEU A 79 5.83 -15.05 -5.64
C LEU A 79 7.13 -14.73 -6.39
N ASP A 80 7.98 -15.73 -6.58
CA ASP A 80 9.26 -15.53 -7.25
C ASP A 80 9.09 -15.45 -8.77
N SER A 81 8.22 -16.28 -9.35
CA SER A 81 8.06 -16.37 -10.82
C SER A 81 7.16 -15.28 -11.40
N TYR A 82 6.05 -14.97 -10.73
CA TYR A 82 4.98 -14.08 -11.24
C TYR A 82 4.99 -12.71 -10.55
N MET A 83 5.24 -12.66 -9.24
CA MET A 83 5.34 -11.37 -8.52
C MET A 83 6.74 -10.76 -8.58
N LYS A 84 7.72 -11.51 -9.12
CA LYS A 84 9.12 -11.06 -9.28
C LYS A 84 9.69 -10.51 -7.97
N ARG A 85 9.36 -11.16 -6.85
CA ARG A 85 9.80 -10.77 -5.50
C ARG A 85 11.33 -10.63 -5.39
N GLY A 86 12.08 -11.49 -6.06
CA GLY A 86 13.56 -11.40 -6.12
C GLY A 86 14.10 -10.19 -6.88
N ASN A 87 13.33 -9.62 -7.81
CA ASN A 87 13.71 -8.46 -8.62
C ASN A 87 13.24 -7.13 -8.01
N GLY A 88 12.61 -7.18 -6.83
CA GLY A 88 12.17 -6.00 -6.09
C GLY A 88 10.89 -5.35 -6.60
N GLU A 89 10.10 -6.06 -7.41
CA GLU A 89 8.84 -5.54 -7.94
C GLU A 89 7.65 -5.69 -6.97
N PHE A 90 7.83 -6.42 -5.86
CA PHE A 90 6.78 -6.68 -4.86
C PHE A 90 7.22 -6.24 -3.47
N LYS A 91 7.28 -4.91 -3.28
CA LYS A 91 7.83 -4.26 -2.09
C LYS A 91 6.82 -3.36 -1.41
N ASP A 92 6.84 -3.37 -0.08
CA ASP A 92 6.07 -2.44 0.74
C ASP A 92 6.62 -1.00 0.56
N PRO A 93 5.74 -0.02 0.29
CA PRO A 93 6.16 1.35 -0.04
C PRO A 93 6.63 2.17 1.17
N GLN A 94 6.44 1.67 2.39
CA GLN A 94 6.92 2.33 3.61
C GLN A 94 8.34 1.87 3.96
N THR A 95 8.59 0.57 3.88
CA THR A 95 9.86 -0.04 4.31
C THR A 95 10.83 -0.32 3.18
N GLY A 96 10.35 -0.45 1.94
CA GLY A 96 11.15 -0.89 0.80
C GLY A 96 11.51 -2.38 0.81
N ASN A 97 11.03 -3.12 1.80
CA ASN A 97 11.21 -4.57 1.93
C ASN A 97 10.14 -5.31 1.15
N ASN A 98 10.39 -6.57 0.81
CA ASN A 98 9.39 -7.40 0.15
C ASN A 98 8.20 -7.68 1.06
N TYR A 99 6.99 -7.68 0.51
CA TYR A 99 5.82 -8.16 1.24
C TYR A 99 5.99 -9.64 1.62
N SER A 100 5.53 -9.98 2.82
CA SER A 100 5.35 -11.37 3.24
C SER A 100 3.92 -11.82 2.96
N VAL A 101 3.74 -13.08 2.58
CA VAL A 101 2.42 -13.65 2.32
C VAL A 101 2.15 -14.78 3.29
N VAL A 102 1.06 -14.63 4.04
CA VAL A 102 0.52 -15.66 4.92
C VAL A 102 -0.71 -16.25 4.25
N THR A 103 -0.91 -17.56 4.38
CA THR A 103 -1.97 -18.25 3.64
C THR A 103 -3.08 -18.80 4.53
N GLY A 104 -4.31 -18.77 4.01
CA GLY A 104 -5.49 -19.36 4.64
C GLY A 104 -6.44 -18.36 5.32
N VAL A 105 -7.74 -18.70 5.33
CA VAL A 105 -8.81 -17.85 5.86
C VAL A 105 -8.60 -17.54 7.35
N ALA A 106 -8.17 -18.53 8.14
CA ALA A 106 -7.91 -18.37 9.57
C ALA A 106 -6.76 -17.39 9.87
N GLN A 107 -5.91 -17.09 8.88
CA GLN A 107 -4.76 -16.18 9.03
C GLN A 107 -5.10 -14.73 8.68
N GLN A 108 -6.37 -14.41 8.41
CA GLN A 108 -6.82 -13.04 8.12
C GLN A 108 -6.33 -12.01 9.15
N GLY A 109 -6.32 -12.35 10.44
CA GLY A 109 -5.87 -11.45 11.51
C GLY A 109 -4.38 -11.10 11.45
N SER A 110 -3.60 -11.82 10.64
CA SER A 110 -2.16 -11.59 10.45
C SER A 110 -1.87 -10.52 9.39
N ALA A 111 -2.90 -9.98 8.71
CA ALA A 111 -2.73 -8.92 7.73
C ALA A 111 -2.16 -7.65 8.38
N THR A 112 -1.08 -7.13 7.81
CA THR A 112 -0.47 -5.85 8.20
C THR A 112 -0.19 -5.04 6.94
N THR A 113 0.44 -3.88 7.08
CA THR A 113 0.93 -3.10 5.92
C THR A 113 2.01 -3.84 5.13
N GLU A 114 2.73 -4.78 5.76
CA GLU A 114 3.83 -5.56 5.18
C GLU A 114 3.45 -7.03 4.89
N LYS A 115 2.32 -7.49 5.43
CA LYS A 115 1.86 -8.88 5.32
C LYS A 115 0.53 -8.95 4.58
N MET A 116 0.54 -9.59 3.42
CA MET A 116 -0.67 -9.92 2.69
C MET A 116 -1.18 -11.30 3.11
N VAL A 117 -2.49 -11.45 3.25
CA VAL A 117 -3.14 -12.74 3.49
C VAL A 117 -3.76 -13.23 2.19
N TYR A 118 -3.36 -14.42 1.75
CA TYR A 118 -3.91 -15.07 0.56
C TYR A 118 -4.66 -16.35 0.95
N ALA A 119 -5.92 -16.47 0.55
CA ALA A 119 -6.71 -17.66 0.81
C ALA A 119 -7.33 -18.20 -0.47
N THR A 120 -7.31 -19.52 -0.63
CA THR A 120 -8.02 -20.24 -1.69
C THR A 120 -9.37 -20.74 -1.17
N SER A 121 -10.29 -21.05 -2.08
CA SER A 121 -11.70 -21.34 -1.76
C SER A 121 -12.28 -20.26 -0.84
N ALA A 122 -12.01 -19.00 -1.16
CA ALA A 122 -12.38 -17.83 -0.37
C ALA A 122 -12.89 -16.71 -1.26
N GLN A 123 -13.55 -15.72 -0.66
CA GLN A 123 -14.01 -14.47 -1.28
C GLN A 123 -13.94 -13.32 -0.26
N CYS A 124 -14.03 -12.09 -0.74
CA CYS A 124 -14.13 -10.92 0.13
C CYS A 124 -15.59 -10.68 0.55
N ASP A 125 -15.78 -10.35 1.82
CA ASP A 125 -17.00 -9.82 2.41
C ASP A 125 -16.61 -8.50 3.10
N GLY A 126 -16.76 -7.40 2.36
CA GLY A 126 -16.16 -6.11 2.72
C GLY A 126 -14.63 -6.21 2.83
N GLU A 127 -14.11 -5.88 4.01
CA GLU A 127 -12.67 -5.93 4.31
C GLU A 127 -12.18 -7.32 4.75
N ASN A 128 -13.08 -8.32 4.82
CA ASN A 128 -12.79 -9.64 5.35
C ASN A 128 -12.74 -10.71 4.26
N ILE A 129 -11.86 -11.68 4.43
CA ILE A 129 -11.79 -12.94 3.72
C ILE A 129 -12.72 -13.90 4.44
N VAL A 130 -13.68 -14.46 3.70
CA VAL A 130 -14.57 -15.52 4.16
C VAL A 130 -14.42 -16.76 3.29
N ALA A 131 -14.65 -17.93 3.87
CA ALA A 131 -14.59 -19.18 3.13
C ALA A 131 -15.73 -19.25 2.10
N LYS A 132 -15.42 -19.72 0.91
CA LYS A 132 -16.35 -19.99 -0.19
C LYS A 132 -16.25 -21.48 -0.57
N SER A 133 -16.98 -22.30 0.18
CA SER A 133 -16.99 -23.75 -0.03
C SER A 133 -17.46 -24.12 -1.44
N GLY A 134 -16.91 -25.19 -2.00
CA GLY A 134 -17.25 -25.68 -3.35
C GLY A 134 -16.71 -24.84 -4.51
N SER A 135 -15.92 -23.78 -4.24
CA SER A 135 -15.32 -22.93 -5.26
C SER A 135 -13.78 -23.01 -5.23
N PRO A 136 -13.16 -24.13 -5.66
CA PRO A 136 -11.71 -24.36 -5.50
C PRO A 136 -10.82 -23.38 -6.26
N ARG A 137 -11.38 -22.64 -7.22
CA ARG A 137 -10.70 -21.61 -8.01
C ARG A 137 -10.97 -20.19 -7.51
N SER A 138 -11.85 -20.01 -6.51
CA SER A 138 -12.01 -18.69 -5.90
C SER A 138 -10.87 -18.44 -4.93
N PHE A 139 -10.42 -17.20 -4.87
CA PHE A 139 -9.40 -16.79 -3.92
C PHE A 139 -9.57 -15.33 -3.56
N ALA A 140 -9.05 -14.97 -2.40
CA ALA A 140 -9.05 -13.61 -1.90
C ALA A 140 -7.67 -13.23 -1.36
N VAL A 141 -7.32 -11.96 -1.52
CA VAL A 141 -6.08 -11.35 -1.00
C VAL A 141 -6.48 -10.17 -0.14
N LYS A 142 -5.90 -10.07 1.05
CA LYS A 142 -6.12 -8.98 2.00
C LYS A 142 -4.81 -8.33 2.44
N VAL A 143 -4.81 -7.01 2.59
CA VAL A 143 -3.71 -6.23 3.21
C VAL A 143 -4.29 -5.14 4.11
N GLN A 144 -3.57 -4.76 5.17
CA GLN A 144 -3.95 -3.63 6.00
C GLN A 144 -3.46 -2.30 5.37
N LEU A 145 -4.24 -1.23 5.52
CA LEU A 145 -3.86 0.12 5.08
C LEU A 145 -3.40 0.99 6.26
N GLU A 146 -2.61 2.02 5.97
CA GLU A 146 -2.10 2.96 6.98
C GLU A 146 -3.15 3.98 7.43
N GLY A 147 -4.04 4.41 6.52
CA GLY A 147 -5.08 5.40 6.82
C GLY A 147 -6.17 4.89 7.76
N SER A 148 -6.67 3.68 7.50
CA SER A 148 -7.59 2.87 8.34
C SER A 148 -8.10 1.69 7.51
N GLY A 149 -8.54 0.63 8.19
CA GLY A 149 -9.19 -0.52 7.56
C GLY A 149 -8.24 -1.39 6.73
N ALA A 150 -8.82 -2.38 6.06
CA ALA A 150 -8.10 -3.30 5.19
C ALA A 150 -8.67 -3.30 3.78
N PHE A 151 -7.80 -3.58 2.81
CA PHE A 151 -8.21 -3.80 1.44
C PHE A 151 -8.24 -5.29 1.15
N CYS A 152 -9.42 -5.81 0.82
CA CYS A 152 -9.63 -7.16 0.34
C CYS A 152 -9.99 -7.10 -1.15
N LYS A 153 -9.35 -7.96 -1.96
CA LYS A 153 -9.71 -8.18 -3.36
C LYS A 153 -9.77 -9.67 -3.66
N ASP A 154 -10.85 -10.10 -4.30
CA ASP A 154 -11.01 -11.47 -4.78
C ASP A 154 -11.08 -11.51 -6.32
N ASN A 155 -11.15 -12.72 -6.87
CA ASN A 155 -11.19 -12.94 -8.30
C ASN A 155 -12.59 -12.99 -8.91
N GLN A 156 -13.63 -12.77 -8.10
CA GLN A 156 -15.02 -12.80 -8.54
C GLN A 156 -15.70 -11.42 -8.50
N ASN A 157 -15.15 -10.43 -7.77
CA ASN A 157 -15.57 -9.03 -7.81
C ASN A 157 -14.42 -8.04 -7.59
#